data_AF-A0A087T2F6-F1
#
_entry.id   AF-A0A087T2F6-F1
#
_cell.length_a   1.000
_cell.length_b   1.000
_cell.length_c   1.000
_cell.angle_alpha   90.00
_cell.angle_beta   90.00
_cell.angle_gamma   90.00
#
_symmetry.space_group_name_H-M   'P 1'
#
loop_
_entity.id
_entity.type
_entity.pdbx_description
1 polymer ?
#
loop_
_entity_poly.entity_id
_entity_poly.type
_entity_poly.pdbx_seq_one_letter_code
_entity_poly.pdbx_strand_id
1 'polypeptide(L)'
;MENGFQCICNEGYLNVDGKCVECDCKNGDCSIIDRRKVCTCHPANAMKRGYCEPCKCGQDAECVFEEWGRDVQKKCFCPKGYMQDVDGRCSGVPICDHEAKCPNSTVCVNTDEGYKCVCKEGFRPLRKNADPKQFGCEDICGQNNCVTGECEVTGDHYHCKCQDGYAGTYCEVELDVYPKKKSMVVAFSVLATIIIVLLITTVFFCRKVR
;
A
#
# COMPACT_ATOMS: atom_id res chain seq x y z
N MET A 1 8.71 -11.33 54.62
CA MET A 1 8.73 -9.91 54.18
C MET A 1 10.17 -9.57 53.88
N GLU A 2 10.61 -9.77 52.63
CA GLU A 2 11.97 -9.41 52.22
C GLU A 2 12.02 -7.90 52.02
N ASN A 3 12.70 -7.21 52.94
CA ASN A 3 13.05 -5.80 52.79
C ASN A 3 14.23 -5.69 51.81
N GLY A 4 13.94 -5.74 50.52
CA GLY A 4 14.91 -5.40 49.48
C GLY A 4 15.12 -3.88 49.44
N PHE A 5 16.30 -3.39 49.81
CA PHE A 5 16.65 -1.99 49.64
C PHE A 5 16.74 -1.65 48.15
N GLN A 6 15.74 -0.96 47.61
CA GLN A 6 15.84 -0.32 46.31
C GLN A 6 16.63 0.99 46.47
N CYS A 7 17.79 1.08 45.80
CA CYS A 7 18.52 2.34 45.65
C CYS A 7 17.74 3.32 44.75
N ILE A 8 17.68 4.57 45.17
CA ILE A 8 17.32 5.68 44.28
C ILE A 8 18.62 6.10 43.60
N CYS A 9 18.62 6.09 42.27
CA CYS A 9 19.80 6.40 41.47
C CYS A 9 19.74 7.83 40.94
N ASN A 10 20.91 8.44 40.76
CA ASN A 10 21.05 9.74 40.14
C ASN A 10 20.70 9.67 38.64
N GLU A 11 20.49 10.83 38.02
CA GLU A 11 20.26 10.94 36.58
C GLU A 11 21.36 10.23 35.78
N GLY A 12 20.96 9.50 34.73
CA GLY A 12 21.87 8.66 33.94
C GLY A 12 22.21 7.30 34.56
N TYR A 13 21.58 6.91 35.67
CA TYR A 13 21.75 5.60 36.29
C TYR A 13 20.40 4.90 36.54
N LEU A 14 20.35 3.58 36.33
CA LEU A 14 19.19 2.75 36.63
C LEU A 14 19.51 1.78 37.76
N ASN A 15 18.54 1.55 38.64
CA ASN A 15 18.66 0.55 39.70
C ASN A 15 18.50 -0.86 39.12
N VAL A 16 19.55 -1.67 39.23
CA VAL A 16 19.58 -3.08 38.85
C VAL A 16 20.06 -3.86 40.07
N ASP A 17 19.18 -4.68 40.65
CA ASP A 17 19.46 -5.52 41.82
C ASP A 17 20.06 -4.76 43.03
N GLY A 18 19.55 -3.55 43.32
CA GLY A 18 20.03 -2.74 44.44
C GLY A 18 21.37 -2.05 44.17
N LYS A 19 21.77 -1.93 42.89
CA LYS A 19 22.94 -1.15 42.46
C LYS A 19 22.57 -0.18 41.35
N CYS A 20 23.11 1.03 41.42
CA CYS A 20 22.97 1.99 40.34
C CYS A 20 23.97 1.67 39.22
N VAL A 21 23.45 1.31 38.05
CA VAL A 21 24.23 1.00 36.83
C VAL A 21 24.07 2.16 35.86
N GLU A 22 25.18 2.61 35.29
CA GLU A 22 25.19 3.70 34.31
C GLU A 22 24.37 3.32 33.06
N CYS A 23 23.47 4.23 32.67
CA CYS A 23 22.57 4.11 31.54
C CYS A 23 22.37 5.48 30.87
N ASP A 24 23.46 6.10 30.40
CA ASP A 24 23.42 7.37 29.68
C ASP A 24 23.62 7.18 28.18
N CYS A 25 22.56 7.28 27.38
CA CYS A 25 22.64 7.18 25.92
C CYS A 25 22.74 8.54 25.20
N LYS A 26 22.77 9.67 25.95
CA LYS A 26 22.64 11.03 25.42
C LYS A 26 21.34 11.22 24.62
N ASN A 27 21.41 11.17 23.29
CA ASN A 27 20.28 11.38 22.37
C ASN A 27 19.54 10.08 22.05
N GLY A 28 19.21 9.31 23.08
CA GLY A 28 18.56 8.03 22.92
C GLY A 28 17.98 7.50 24.21
N ASP A 29 17.04 6.58 24.06
CA ASP A 29 16.44 5.87 25.18
C ASP A 29 17.40 4.79 25.66
N CYS A 30 17.56 4.68 26.98
CA CYS A 30 18.46 3.72 27.60
C CYS A 30 17.69 2.61 28.31
N SER A 31 18.13 1.37 28.10
CA SER A 31 17.65 0.20 28.83
C SER A 31 18.84 -0.66 29.29
N ILE A 32 18.64 -1.42 30.36
CA ILE A 32 19.62 -2.42 30.82
C ILE A 32 19.05 -3.81 30.54
N ILE A 33 19.73 -4.56 29.66
CA ILE A 33 19.39 -5.94 29.32
C ILE A 33 20.61 -6.80 29.66
N ASP A 34 20.45 -7.85 30.46
CA ASP A 34 21.55 -8.71 30.94
C ASP A 34 22.72 -7.94 31.58
N ARG A 35 22.39 -6.92 32.39
CA ARG A 35 23.36 -5.99 33.00
C ARG A 35 24.23 -5.21 32.00
N ARG A 36 23.83 -5.16 30.73
CA ARG A 36 24.47 -4.34 29.70
C ARG A 36 23.57 -3.17 29.32
N LYS A 37 24.20 -2.01 29.16
CA LYS A 37 23.58 -0.82 28.59
C LYS A 37 23.23 -1.05 27.12
N VAL A 38 21.97 -0.83 26.77
CA VAL A 38 21.43 -0.89 25.42
C VAL A 38 20.77 0.45 25.12
N CYS A 39 21.24 1.11 24.06
CA CYS A 39 20.69 2.38 23.61
C CYS A 39 19.85 2.21 22.35
N THR A 40 18.70 2.88 22.33
CA THR A 40 17.89 3.09 21.14
C THR A 40 17.95 4.56 20.78
N CYS A 41 18.63 4.90 19.69
CA CYS A 41 18.87 6.29 19.34
C CYS A 41 17.61 6.97 18.81
N HIS A 42 17.40 8.22 19.23
CA HIS A 42 16.34 9.08 18.69
C HIS A 42 16.65 9.46 17.23
N PRO A 43 15.64 9.89 16.43
CA PRO A 43 15.86 10.32 15.04
C PRO A 43 17.02 11.30 14.87
N ALA A 44 17.71 11.24 13.72
CA ALA A 44 18.93 11.99 13.39
C ALA A 44 20.18 11.67 14.23
N ASN A 45 20.16 10.61 15.04
CA ASN A 45 21.31 10.11 15.80
C ASN A 45 21.58 8.64 15.48
N ALA A 46 22.83 8.22 15.60
CA ALA A 46 23.22 6.84 15.39
C ALA A 46 24.21 6.37 16.46
N MET A 47 24.24 5.05 16.68
CA MET A 47 25.11 4.42 17.66
C MET A 47 26.58 4.64 17.27
N LYS A 48 27.37 5.19 18.19
CA LYS A 48 28.82 5.33 18.07
C LYS A 48 29.46 5.08 19.42
N ARG A 49 30.31 4.05 19.52
CA ARG A 49 31.04 3.68 20.76
C ARG A 49 30.15 3.63 22.02
N GLY A 50 28.92 3.12 21.90
CA GLY A 50 27.99 2.95 23.02
C GLY A 50 27.18 4.18 23.43
N TYR A 51 27.16 5.24 22.61
CA TYR A 51 26.35 6.44 22.79
C TYR A 51 25.64 6.81 21.48
N CYS A 52 24.53 7.53 21.58
CA CYS A 52 23.83 8.07 20.43
C CYS A 52 24.41 9.42 20.04
N GLU A 53 25.16 9.44 18.94
CA GLU A 53 25.84 10.63 18.44
C GLU A 53 25.08 11.22 17.25
N PRO A 54 25.02 12.56 17.15
CA PRO A 54 24.25 13.22 16.10
C PRO A 54 24.88 13.02 14.72
N CYS A 55 24.06 12.67 13.74
CA CYS A 55 24.50 12.40 12.38
C CYS A 55 25.05 13.65 11.69
N LYS A 56 24.36 14.79 11.84
CA LYS A 56 24.69 16.06 11.15
C LYS A 56 24.91 15.85 9.64
N CYS A 57 24.02 15.08 9.03
CA CYS A 57 24.08 14.67 7.64
C CYS A 57 23.25 15.55 6.70
N GLY A 58 22.53 16.56 7.20
CA GLY A 58 21.63 17.38 6.38
C GLY A 58 20.16 17.03 6.63
N GLN A 59 19.26 17.41 5.72
CA GLN A 59 17.80 17.29 5.89
C GLN A 59 17.36 15.85 6.10
N ASP A 60 16.82 15.57 7.30
CA ASP A 60 16.23 14.30 7.75
C ASP A 60 17.02 13.04 7.37
N ALA A 61 18.35 13.21 7.25
CA ALA A 61 19.25 12.17 6.80
C ALA A 61 19.66 11.26 7.95
N GLU A 62 19.48 9.96 7.73
CA GLU A 62 19.97 8.93 8.64
C GLU A 62 21.48 8.71 8.44
N CYS A 63 22.13 8.07 9.40
CA CYS A 63 23.54 7.73 9.27
C CYS A 63 23.91 6.47 10.03
N VAL A 64 25.08 5.94 9.69
CA VAL A 64 25.78 4.93 10.49
C VAL A 64 27.22 5.35 10.72
N PHE A 65 27.79 4.85 11.81
CA PHE A 65 29.21 4.96 12.11
C PHE A 65 29.85 3.58 11.96
N GLU A 66 30.65 3.39 10.92
CA GLU A 66 31.35 2.15 10.62
C GLU A 66 32.76 2.22 11.23
N GLU A 67 33.10 1.24 12.07
CA GLU A 67 34.38 1.20 12.80
C GLU A 67 35.36 0.23 12.12
N TRP A 68 36.44 0.76 11.58
CA TRP A 68 37.56 -0.01 11.01
C TRP A 68 38.82 0.20 11.86
N GLY A 69 38.92 -0.60 12.93
CA GLY A 69 40.04 -0.51 13.87
C GLY A 69 39.98 0.80 14.66
N ARG A 70 40.92 1.71 14.43
CA ARG A 70 40.93 3.04 15.07
C ARG A 70 40.14 4.10 14.29
N ASP A 71 39.88 3.84 13.02
CA ASP A 71 39.17 4.76 12.15
C ASP A 71 37.67 4.53 12.26
N VAL A 72 36.92 5.62 12.36
CA VAL A 72 35.46 5.60 12.40
C VAL A 72 34.94 6.42 11.24
N GLN A 73 34.41 5.76 10.22
CA GLN A 73 33.82 6.41 9.07
C GLN A 73 32.34 6.67 9.34
N LYS A 74 31.88 7.89 9.06
CA LYS A 74 30.45 8.22 9.08
C LYS A 74 29.90 8.10 7.67
N LYS A 75 28.84 7.32 7.50
CA LYS A 75 28.10 7.20 6.23
C LYS A 75 26.70 7.78 6.41
N CYS A 76 26.37 8.78 5.61
CA CYS A 76 25.05 9.41 5.58
C CYS A 76 24.16 8.72 4.53
N PHE A 77 22.87 8.61 4.81
CA PHE A 77 21.85 8.11 3.88
C PHE A 77 20.82 9.20 3.67
N CYS A 78 20.73 9.68 2.43
CA CYS A 78 19.83 10.77 2.11
C CYS A 78 18.40 10.27 1.92
N PRO A 79 17.39 11.07 2.32
CA PRO A 79 16.02 10.80 1.93
C PRO A 79 15.87 10.76 0.40
N LYS A 80 14.83 10.10 -0.08
CA LYS A 80 14.56 9.95 -1.52
C LYS A 80 14.55 11.30 -2.23
N GLY A 81 15.25 11.39 -3.35
CA GLY A 81 15.33 12.62 -4.16
C GLY A 81 16.35 13.64 -3.68
N TYR A 82 17.02 13.41 -2.55
CA TYR A 82 18.15 14.22 -2.10
C TYR A 82 19.49 13.61 -2.53
N MET A 83 20.46 14.47 -2.80
CA MET A 83 21.82 14.06 -3.16
C MET A 83 22.81 14.52 -2.11
N GLN A 84 23.93 13.80 -2.01
CA GLN A 84 25.07 14.24 -1.20
C GLN A 84 25.82 15.36 -1.91
N ASP A 85 26.18 16.39 -1.16
CA ASP A 85 27.14 17.41 -1.58
C ASP A 85 28.59 16.92 -1.50
N VAL A 86 29.52 17.82 -1.81
CA VAL A 86 30.96 17.57 -1.76
C VAL A 86 31.47 17.15 -0.38
N ASP A 87 30.74 17.48 0.69
CA ASP A 87 31.06 17.13 2.08
C ASP A 87 30.34 15.85 2.55
N GLY A 88 29.61 15.17 1.64
CA GLY A 88 28.85 13.97 1.94
C GLY A 88 27.56 14.23 2.74
N ARG A 89 27.05 15.47 2.74
CA ARG A 89 25.79 15.84 3.40
C ARG A 89 24.65 15.93 2.39
N CYS A 90 23.47 15.51 2.83
CA CYS A 90 22.23 15.58 2.08
C CYS A 90 21.76 17.03 2.01
N SER A 91 21.80 17.60 0.81
CA SER A 91 21.40 18.96 0.53
C SER A 91 20.65 19.05 -0.80
N GLY A 92 20.06 20.22 -1.06
CA GLY A 92 19.21 20.47 -2.23
C GLY A 92 17.71 20.38 -1.91
N VAL A 93 16.91 20.39 -2.97
CA VAL A 93 15.45 20.22 -2.94
C VAL A 93 15.17 18.88 -3.63
N PRO A 94 14.18 18.07 -3.17
CA PRO A 94 13.82 16.84 -3.86
C PRO A 94 13.59 17.10 -5.35
N ILE A 95 14.17 16.29 -6.22
CA ILE A 95 14.23 16.58 -7.65
C ILE A 95 12.83 16.80 -8.26
N CYS A 96 11.82 16.03 -7.81
CA CYS A 96 10.43 16.19 -8.26
C CYS A 96 9.78 17.54 -7.89
N ASP A 97 10.30 18.27 -6.91
CA ASP A 97 9.70 19.52 -6.41
C ASP A 97 10.35 20.78 -7.00
N HIS A 98 11.39 20.63 -7.83
CA HIS A 98 12.11 21.76 -8.41
C HIS A 98 12.33 21.63 -9.93
N GLU A 99 12.83 20.48 -10.42
CA GLU A 99 13.45 20.40 -11.76
C GLU A 99 13.10 19.15 -12.59
N ALA A 100 12.15 18.32 -12.13
CA ALA A 100 11.83 17.09 -12.83
C ALA A 100 11.25 17.32 -14.23
N LYS A 101 11.99 16.85 -15.25
CA LYS A 101 11.57 16.82 -16.65
C LYS A 101 10.94 15.47 -16.98
N CYS A 102 9.71 15.26 -16.55
CA CYS A 102 8.92 14.06 -16.89
C CYS A 102 7.91 14.35 -18.01
N PRO A 103 7.67 13.42 -18.96
CA PRO A 103 6.63 13.57 -19.97
C PRO A 103 5.22 13.70 -19.36
N ASN A 104 4.30 14.35 -20.08
CA ASN A 104 2.95 14.65 -19.59
C ASN A 104 2.12 13.42 -19.17
N SER A 105 2.34 12.25 -19.77
CA SER A 105 1.65 10.99 -19.41
C SER A 105 2.30 10.25 -18.23
N THR A 106 3.21 10.90 -17.52
CA THR A 106 3.95 10.33 -16.39
C THR A 106 3.85 11.20 -15.14
N VAL A 107 4.24 10.62 -14.00
CA VAL A 107 4.38 11.26 -12.70
C VAL A 107 5.83 11.11 -12.25
N CYS A 108 6.41 12.17 -11.70
CA CYS A 108 7.75 12.12 -11.11
C CYS A 108 7.70 11.42 -9.74
N VAL A 109 8.67 10.53 -9.50
CA VAL A 109 8.84 9.86 -8.21
C VAL A 109 10.31 9.97 -7.79
N ASN A 110 10.55 10.55 -6.62
CA ASN A 110 11.87 10.61 -6.01
C ASN A 110 12.34 9.19 -5.62
N THR A 111 13.60 8.88 -5.92
CA THR A 111 14.25 7.59 -5.63
C THR A 111 15.58 7.83 -4.92
N ASP A 112 16.17 6.75 -4.38
CA ASP A 112 17.50 6.83 -3.75
C ASP A 112 18.60 7.17 -4.79
N GLU A 113 18.35 6.85 -6.06
CA GLU A 113 19.21 7.17 -7.21
C GLU A 113 18.85 8.52 -7.86
N GLY A 114 18.02 9.34 -7.20
CA GLY A 114 17.55 10.63 -7.71
C GLY A 114 16.05 10.62 -8.01
N TYR A 115 15.64 10.38 -9.26
CA TYR A 115 14.23 10.31 -9.63
C TYR A 115 13.95 9.47 -10.87
N LYS A 116 12.74 8.94 -10.94
CA LYS A 116 12.18 8.27 -12.13
C LYS A 116 10.83 8.87 -12.52
N CYS A 117 10.45 8.70 -13.78
CA CYS A 117 9.09 8.98 -14.23
C CYS A 117 8.35 7.65 -14.35
N VAL A 118 7.14 7.58 -13.81
CA VAL A 118 6.27 6.40 -13.89
C VAL A 118 4.98 6.78 -14.60
N CYS A 119 4.35 5.84 -15.30
CA CYS A 119 3.08 6.13 -15.98
C CYS A 119 2.01 6.58 -14.98
N LYS A 120 1.19 7.54 -15.40
CA LYS A 120 -0.04 7.90 -14.67
C LYS A 120 -0.97 6.69 -14.57
N GLU A 121 -1.88 6.72 -13.62
CA GLU A 121 -2.96 5.73 -13.54
C GLU A 121 -3.75 5.70 -14.85
N GLY A 122 -4.05 4.50 -15.35
CA GLY A 122 -4.68 4.30 -16.66
C GLY A 122 -3.73 4.39 -17.86
N PHE A 123 -2.42 4.61 -17.65
CA PHE A 123 -1.41 4.63 -18.69
C PHE A 123 -0.43 3.47 -18.55
N ARG A 124 0.19 3.08 -19.67
CA ARG A 124 1.25 2.06 -19.71
C ARG A 124 2.44 2.47 -20.57
N PRO A 125 3.62 1.87 -20.37
CA PRO A 125 4.76 2.12 -21.24
C PRO A 125 4.43 1.77 -22.70
N LEU A 126 4.88 2.59 -23.64
CA LEU A 126 4.61 2.43 -25.09
C LEU A 126 5.05 1.09 -25.67
N ARG A 127 6.04 0.44 -25.05
CA ARG A 127 6.51 -0.90 -25.39
C ARG A 127 7.14 -1.53 -24.17
N LYS A 128 7.27 -2.87 -24.20
CA LYS A 128 7.96 -3.62 -23.14
C LYS A 128 9.37 -3.05 -22.93
N ASN A 129 9.71 -2.76 -21.67
CA ASN A 129 10.99 -2.16 -21.25
C ASN A 129 11.27 -0.74 -21.78
N ALA A 130 10.27 -0.02 -22.29
CA ALA A 130 10.44 1.41 -22.58
C ALA A 130 10.63 2.18 -21.27
N ASP A 131 11.63 3.05 -21.21
CA ASP A 131 11.76 4.00 -20.12
C ASP A 131 10.69 5.10 -20.24
N PRO A 132 9.71 5.18 -19.31
CA PRO A 132 8.69 6.23 -19.34
C PRO A 132 9.27 7.64 -19.26
N LYS A 133 10.47 7.81 -18.68
CA LYS A 133 11.16 9.10 -18.62
C LYS A 133 11.59 9.59 -19.99
N GLN A 134 11.92 8.69 -20.92
CA GLN A 134 12.37 9.04 -22.26
C GLN A 134 11.22 9.12 -23.26
N PHE A 135 10.30 8.15 -23.23
CA PHE A 135 9.29 8.00 -24.27
C PHE A 135 7.88 8.39 -23.81
N GLY A 136 7.66 8.55 -22.50
CA GLY A 136 6.32 8.68 -21.94
C GLY A 136 5.53 7.38 -21.98
N CYS A 137 4.22 7.52 -21.79
CA CYS A 137 3.26 6.44 -21.72
C CYS A 137 2.06 6.70 -22.65
N GLU A 138 1.35 5.64 -23.01
CA GLU A 138 0.07 5.68 -23.74
C GLU A 138 -1.10 5.39 -22.82
N ASP A 139 -2.25 5.98 -23.13
CA ASP A 139 -3.53 5.74 -22.46
C ASP A 139 -4.03 4.34 -22.84
N ILE A 140 -4.28 3.50 -21.85
CA ILE A 140 -4.76 2.12 -22.03
C ILE A 140 -6.17 2.12 -22.67
N CYS A 141 -7.00 3.09 -22.32
CA CYS A 141 -8.37 3.25 -22.83
C CYS A 141 -8.48 4.21 -24.03
N GLY A 142 -7.37 4.83 -24.46
CA GLY A 142 -7.39 5.87 -25.50
C GLY A 142 -7.89 5.39 -26.87
N GLN A 143 -7.76 4.10 -27.18
CA GLN A 143 -8.31 3.45 -28.37
C GLN A 143 -9.06 2.16 -27.98
N ASN A 144 -9.94 2.26 -26.98
CA ASN A 144 -10.75 1.11 -26.56
C ASN A 144 -11.83 0.77 -27.61
N ASN A 145 -12.21 -0.51 -27.67
CA ASN A 145 -13.21 -1.02 -28.61
C ASN A 145 -14.60 -1.16 -27.97
N CYS A 146 -14.84 -0.63 -26.78
CA CYS A 146 -16.11 -0.79 -26.08
C CYS A 146 -17.23 -0.08 -26.85
N VAL A 147 -18.27 -0.83 -27.25
CA VAL A 147 -19.40 -0.31 -28.03
C VAL A 147 -20.43 0.36 -27.11
N THR A 148 -20.99 -0.41 -26.17
CA THR A 148 -21.99 0.07 -25.21
C THR A 148 -21.58 -0.29 -23.78
N GLY A 149 -20.50 0.34 -23.33
CA GLY A 149 -19.90 0.10 -22.03
C GLY A 149 -18.80 1.11 -21.70
N GLU A 150 -18.30 1.02 -20.47
CA GLU A 150 -17.17 1.81 -19.99
C GLU A 150 -15.88 1.00 -20.10
N CYS A 151 -14.78 1.67 -20.48
CA CYS A 151 -13.46 1.05 -20.45
C CYS A 151 -12.93 1.04 -19.01
N GLU A 152 -12.68 -0.15 -18.47
CA GLU A 152 -12.07 -0.32 -17.14
C GLU A 152 -10.66 -0.90 -17.28
N VAL A 153 -9.68 -0.17 -16.72
CA VAL A 153 -8.27 -0.57 -16.74
C VAL A 153 -8.04 -1.72 -15.76
N THR A 154 -7.28 -2.72 -16.19
CA THR A 154 -6.88 -3.88 -15.39
C THR A 154 -5.40 -4.17 -15.63
N GLY A 155 -4.55 -3.68 -14.73
CA GLY A 155 -3.10 -3.77 -14.89
C GLY A 155 -2.60 -2.93 -16.07
N ASP A 156 -2.03 -3.58 -17.08
CA ASP A 156 -1.53 -2.99 -18.33
C ASP A 156 -2.47 -3.21 -19.54
N HIS A 157 -3.70 -3.67 -19.27
CA HIS A 157 -4.77 -3.92 -20.26
C HIS A 157 -6.07 -3.25 -19.82
N TYR A 158 -7.11 -3.31 -20.66
CA TYR A 158 -8.47 -2.91 -20.30
C TYR A 158 -9.47 -4.03 -20.60
N HIS A 159 -10.64 -3.93 -19.99
CA HIS A 159 -11.84 -4.66 -20.38
C HIS A 159 -13.03 -3.71 -20.45
N CYS A 160 -14.09 -4.12 -21.15
CA CYS A 160 -15.31 -3.34 -21.25
C CYS A 160 -16.30 -3.77 -20.17
N LYS A 161 -16.73 -2.81 -19.36
CA LYS A 161 -17.85 -2.97 -18.44
C LYS A 161 -19.14 -2.58 -19.14
N CYS A 162 -19.93 -3.58 -19.50
CA CYS A 162 -21.15 -3.37 -20.27
C CYS A 162 -22.23 -2.71 -19.45
N GLN A 163 -22.99 -1.82 -20.09
CA GLN A 163 -24.22 -1.28 -19.52
C GLN A 163 -25.28 -2.38 -19.39
N ASP A 164 -26.29 -2.14 -18.54
CA ASP A 164 -27.39 -3.07 -18.34
C ASP A 164 -28.07 -3.42 -19.66
N GLY A 165 -28.22 -4.72 -19.94
CA GLY A 165 -28.79 -5.21 -21.19
C GLY A 165 -27.78 -5.41 -22.32
N TYR A 166 -26.48 -5.23 -22.09
CA TYR A 166 -25.43 -5.53 -23.07
C TYR A 166 -24.43 -6.56 -22.54
N ALA A 167 -23.83 -7.32 -23.45
CA ALA A 167 -22.81 -8.33 -23.17
C ALA A 167 -21.82 -8.46 -24.32
N GLY A 168 -20.82 -9.34 -24.15
CA GLY A 168 -19.72 -9.52 -25.10
C GLY A 168 -18.43 -8.90 -24.58
N THR A 169 -17.31 -9.22 -25.25
CA THR A 169 -15.99 -8.69 -24.86
C THR A 169 -15.91 -7.17 -25.02
N TYR A 170 -16.66 -6.65 -25.99
CA TYR A 170 -16.71 -5.23 -26.34
C TYR A 170 -18.11 -4.64 -26.14
N CYS A 171 -19.00 -5.33 -25.42
CA CYS A 171 -20.38 -4.91 -25.20
C CYS A 171 -21.17 -4.71 -26.51
N GLU A 172 -20.87 -5.55 -27.50
CA GLU A 172 -21.45 -5.51 -28.84
C GLU A 172 -22.76 -6.29 -28.97
N VAL A 173 -23.10 -7.10 -27.96
CA VAL A 173 -24.31 -7.93 -27.96
C VAL A 173 -25.38 -7.26 -27.11
N GLU A 174 -26.48 -6.83 -27.75
CA GLU A 174 -27.69 -6.48 -27.04
C GLU A 174 -28.35 -7.78 -26.52
N LEU A 175 -28.52 -7.85 -25.20
CA LEU A 175 -29.26 -8.91 -24.54
C LEU A 175 -30.74 -8.59 -24.67
N ASP A 176 -31.26 -8.76 -25.89
CA ASP A 176 -32.69 -8.69 -26.18
C ASP A 176 -33.41 -9.45 -25.08
N VAL A 177 -34.18 -8.70 -24.30
CA VAL A 177 -35.09 -9.11 -23.23
C VAL A 177 -35.41 -10.61 -23.32
N TYR A 178 -34.53 -11.46 -22.77
CA TYR A 178 -34.91 -12.85 -22.56
C TYR A 178 -36.08 -12.71 -21.60
N PRO A 179 -37.32 -13.11 -21.98
CA PRO A 179 -38.41 -13.01 -21.03
C PRO A 179 -37.93 -13.82 -19.85
N LYS A 180 -37.68 -13.16 -18.71
CA LYS A 180 -37.37 -13.85 -17.46
C LYS A 180 -38.38 -14.98 -17.43
N LYS A 181 -37.95 -16.25 -17.35
CA LYS A 181 -38.83 -17.44 -17.29
C LYS A 181 -39.74 -17.45 -16.05
N LYS A 182 -40.09 -16.28 -15.51
CA LYS A 182 -41.10 -16.01 -14.51
C LYS A 182 -42.51 -16.35 -14.99
N SER A 183 -42.74 -16.46 -16.30
CA SER A 183 -44.08 -16.80 -16.82
C SER A 183 -44.42 -18.30 -16.74
N MET A 184 -43.42 -19.21 -16.87
CA MET A 184 -43.69 -20.66 -16.84
C MET A 184 -44.07 -21.15 -15.44
N VAL A 185 -43.46 -20.60 -14.38
CA VAL A 185 -43.76 -20.97 -12.98
C VAL A 185 -45.20 -20.58 -12.60
N VAL A 186 -45.67 -19.42 -13.06
CA VAL A 186 -47.05 -18.96 -12.81
C VAL A 186 -48.06 -19.84 -13.57
N ALA A 187 -47.74 -20.27 -14.78
CA ALA A 187 -48.62 -21.19 -15.52
C ALA A 187 -48.78 -22.54 -14.80
N PHE A 188 -47.69 -23.13 -14.29
CA PHE A 188 -47.76 -24.40 -13.56
C PHE A 188 -48.49 -24.29 -12.22
N SER A 189 -48.33 -23.18 -11.49
CA SER A 189 -49.03 -22.99 -10.21
C SER A 189 -50.55 -22.83 -10.42
N VAL A 190 -50.98 -22.13 -11.47
CA VAL A 190 -52.40 -21.99 -11.82
C VAL A 190 -53.00 -23.33 -12.24
N LEU A 191 -52.31 -24.13 -13.05
CA LEU A 191 -52.80 -25.47 -13.43
C LEU A 191 -52.92 -26.41 -12.22
N ALA A 192 -51.94 -26.41 -11.32
CA ALA A 192 -51.98 -27.23 -10.12
C ALA A 192 -53.16 -26.87 -9.20
N THR A 193 -53.43 -25.57 -9.02
CA THR A 193 -54.57 -25.12 -8.20
C THR A 193 -55.93 -25.51 -8.82
N ILE A 194 -56.09 -25.40 -10.13
CA ILE A 194 -57.31 -25.85 -10.83
C ILE A 194 -57.54 -27.35 -10.63
N ILE A 195 -56.50 -28.18 -10.79
CA ILE A 195 -56.58 -29.64 -10.60
C ILE A 195 -57.00 -29.97 -9.15
N ILE A 196 -56.37 -29.32 -8.16
CA ILE A 196 -56.71 -29.54 -6.74
C ILE A 196 -58.17 -29.19 -6.46
N VAL A 197 -58.68 -28.08 -6.98
CA VAL A 197 -60.09 -27.68 -6.81
C VAL A 197 -61.04 -28.71 -7.43
N LEU A 198 -60.74 -29.21 -8.64
CA LEU A 198 -61.55 -30.26 -9.29
C LEU A 198 -61.57 -31.57 -8.50
N LEU A 199 -60.45 -31.95 -7.88
CA LEU A 199 -60.38 -33.13 -7.02
C LEU A 199 -61.20 -32.93 -5.74
N ILE A 200 -61.14 -31.75 -5.12
CA ILE A 200 -61.92 -31.46 -3.91
C ILE A 200 -63.42 -31.44 -4.22
N THR A 201 -63.85 -30.83 -5.33
CA THR A 201 -65.27 -30.78 -5.69
C THR A 201 -65.79 -32.17 -6.02
N THR A 202 -65.07 -32.98 -6.81
CA THR A 202 -65.49 -34.35 -7.10
C THR A 202 -65.62 -35.19 -5.83
N VAL A 203 -64.66 -35.11 -4.90
CA VAL A 203 -64.75 -35.77 -3.59
C VAL A 203 -65.96 -35.27 -2.79
N PHE A 204 -66.24 -33.97 -2.77
CA PHE A 204 -67.38 -33.40 -2.05
C PHE A 204 -68.72 -33.82 -2.66
N PHE A 205 -68.84 -33.84 -3.99
CA PHE A 205 -70.01 -34.34 -4.70
C PHE A 205 -70.19 -35.85 -4.48
N CYS A 206 -69.13 -36.65 -4.54
CA CYS A 206 -69.17 -38.07 -4.20
C CYS A 206 -69.60 -38.32 -2.75
N ARG A 207 -69.25 -37.45 -1.80
CA ARG A 207 -69.67 -37.54 -0.39
C ARG A 207 -71.11 -37.09 -0.15
N LYS A 208 -71.67 -36.25 -1.03
CA LYS A 208 -73.05 -35.75 -0.91
C LYS A 208 -74.10 -36.68 -1.55
N VAL A 209 -73.68 -37.56 -2.46
CA VAL A 209 -74.56 -38.52 -3.17
C VAL A 209 -74.65 -39.88 -2.45
N ARG A 210 -74.00 -40.03 -1.29
CA ARG A 210 -74.06 -41.21 -0.43
C ARG A 210 -74.78 -40.88 0.87
#